data_AF-A0A1H9FDH5-F1
#
_entry.id   AF-A0A1H9FDH5-F1
#
_cell.length_a   1.000
_cell.length_b   1.000
_cell.length_c   1.000
_cell.angle_alpha   90.00
_cell.angle_beta   90.00
_cell.angle_gamma   90.00
#
_symmetry.space_group_name_H-M   'P 1'
#
loop_
_entity.id
_entity.type
_entity.pdbx_description
1 polymer ?
#
loop_
_entity_poly.entity_id
_entity_poly.type
_entity_poly.pdbx_seq_one_letter_code
_entity_poly.pdbx_strand_id
1 'polypeptide(L)'
;MAGVMRMSVKYNIRHWLSVADPALNKLMGFYGLNFNPIGPPVNYHGIRRPYYVKVEDALEKMYNEHRDAWEVVTDCGEYNLAHTN
;
A
#
# COMPACT_ATOMS: atom_id res chain seq x y z
N MET A 1 -5.83 -5.95 -2.88
CA MET A 1 -5.51 -4.87 -1.92
C MET A 1 -6.70 -4.48 -1.03
N ALA A 2 -7.93 -4.41 -1.55
CA ALA A 2 -9.14 -4.11 -0.75
C ALA A 2 -9.26 -4.92 0.56
N GLY A 3 -9.00 -6.24 0.53
CA GLY A 3 -9.02 -7.06 1.74
C GLY A 3 -8.00 -6.64 2.82
N VAL A 4 -6.78 -6.27 2.40
CA VAL A 4 -5.74 -5.77 3.31
C VAL A 4 -6.14 -4.41 3.89
N MET A 5 -6.80 -3.55 3.10
CA MET A 5 -7.32 -2.27 3.56
C MET A 5 -8.42 -2.45 4.61
N ARG A 6 -9.43 -3.29 4.33
CA ARG A 6 -10.51 -3.61 5.29
C ARG A 6 -9.97 -4.13 6.62
N MET A 7 -8.97 -5.02 6.56
CA MET A 7 -8.28 -5.50 7.77
C MET A 7 -7.52 -4.37 8.46
N SER A 8 -6.89 -3.47 7.71
CA SER A 8 -6.15 -2.35 8.29
C SER A 8 -7.07 -1.39 9.03
N VAL A 9 -8.25 -1.06 8.49
CA VAL A 9 -9.27 -0.28 9.21
C VAL A 9 -9.73 -1.01 10.47
N LYS A 10 -10.11 -2.28 10.33
CA LYS A 10 -10.64 -3.08 11.45
C LYS A 10 -9.69 -3.17 12.64
N TYR A 11 -8.38 -3.23 12.39
CA TYR A 11 -7.35 -3.41 13.41
C TYR A 11 -6.49 -2.16 13.65
N ASN A 12 -6.88 -1.01 13.10
CA ASN A 12 -6.12 0.25 13.18
C ASN A 12 -4.64 0.09 12.77
N ILE A 13 -4.39 -0.64 11.68
CA ILE A 13 -3.05 -0.79 11.11
C ILE A 13 -2.76 0.43 10.23
N ARG A 14 -1.80 1.24 10.67
CA ARG A 14 -1.41 2.50 10.01
C ARG A 14 -0.12 2.41 9.21
N HIS A 15 0.59 1.28 9.33
CA HIS A 15 1.90 1.08 8.74
C HIS A 15 1.96 -0.29 8.07
N TRP A 16 2.35 -0.33 6.80
CA TRP A 16 2.59 -1.58 6.10
C TRP A 16 4.09 -1.78 5.87
N LEU A 17 4.54 -3.00 6.15
CA LEU A 17 5.89 -3.48 5.88
C LEU A 17 5.80 -4.68 4.95
N SER A 18 6.68 -4.73 3.96
CA SER A 18 6.70 -5.82 3.00
C SER A 18 8.12 -6.13 2.54
N VAL A 19 8.40 -7.39 2.27
CA VAL A 19 9.60 -7.84 1.58
C VAL A 19 9.15 -8.54 0.31
N ALA A 20 9.41 -7.92 -0.83
CA ALA A 20 8.83 -8.35 -2.10
C ALA A 20 9.83 -8.24 -3.26
N ASP A 21 9.49 -8.86 -4.38
CA ASP A 21 10.19 -8.66 -5.64
C ASP A 21 10.10 -7.16 -6.06
N PRO A 22 11.20 -6.50 -6.45
CA PRO A 22 11.16 -5.12 -6.93
C PRO A 22 10.20 -4.87 -8.10
N ALA A 23 10.03 -5.84 -8.99
CA ALA A 23 9.09 -5.76 -10.11
C ALA A 23 7.63 -5.72 -9.63
N LEU A 24 7.30 -6.45 -8.55
CA LEU A 24 5.97 -6.38 -7.94
C LEU A 24 5.71 -4.99 -7.36
N ASN A 25 6.66 -4.39 -6.63
CA ASN A 25 6.49 -3.02 -6.12
C ASN A 25 6.33 -2.00 -7.24
N LYS A 26 7.03 -2.20 -8.37
CA LYS A 26 6.88 -1.36 -9.57
C LYS A 26 5.48 -1.50 -10.18
N LEU A 27 4.97 -2.72 -10.31
CA LEU A 27 3.62 -3.00 -10.81
C LEU A 27 2.56 -2.31 -9.94
N MET A 28 2.69 -2.40 -8.62
CA MET A 28 1.77 -1.75 -7.68
C MET A 28 1.78 -0.22 -7.81
N GLY A 29 2.89 0.36 -8.26
CA GLY A 29 3.01 1.79 -8.56
C GLY A 29 2.08 2.29 -9.67
N PHE A 30 1.66 1.42 -10.61
CA PHE A 30 0.67 1.81 -11.64
C PHE A 30 -0.73 2.07 -11.06
N TYR A 31 -0.98 1.64 -9.83
CA TYR A 31 -2.23 1.84 -9.09
C TYR A 31 -2.06 2.79 -7.90
N GLY A 32 -1.00 3.60 -7.89
CA GLY A 32 -0.73 4.55 -6.81
C GLY A 32 -0.22 3.93 -5.50
N LEU A 33 0.12 2.64 -5.49
CA LEU A 33 0.53 1.90 -4.30
C LEU A 33 1.99 1.43 -4.37
N ASN A 34 2.93 2.34 -4.60
CA ASN A 34 4.35 2.03 -4.46
C ASN A 34 4.80 2.25 -3.03
N PHE A 35 5.54 1.29 -2.48
CA PHE A 35 6.12 1.41 -1.15
C PHE A 35 7.51 2.03 -1.23
N ASN A 36 7.93 2.68 -0.14
CA ASN A 36 9.24 3.26 -0.01
C ASN A 36 10.26 2.17 0.34
N PRO A 37 11.35 2.01 -0.43
CA PRO A 37 12.39 1.05 -0.09
C PRO A 37 13.11 1.48 1.18
N ILE A 38 13.28 0.55 2.12
CA ILE A 38 13.96 0.79 3.41
C ILE A 38 15.28 0.02 3.54
N GLY A 39 15.77 -0.51 2.42
CA GLY A 39 17.03 -1.24 2.37
C GLY A 39 17.44 -1.64 0.95
N PRO A 40 18.64 -2.22 0.79
CA PRO A 40 19.09 -2.74 -0.49
C PRO A 40 18.31 -4.02 -0.87
N PRO A 41 18.27 -4.39 -2.16
CA PRO A 41 17.84 -5.72 -2.57
C PRO A 41 18.75 -6.81 -2.00
N VAL A 42 18.18 -7.94 -1.64
CA VAL A 42 18.86 -9.12 -1.09
C VAL A 42 18.39 -10.35 -1.86
N ASN A 43 19.29 -11.30 -2.12
CA ASN A 43 18.91 -12.58 -2.71
C ASN A 43 18.42 -13.54 -1.62
N TYR A 44 17.10 -13.70 -1.54
CA TYR A 44 16.42 -14.60 -0.59
C TYR A 44 15.20 -15.20 -1.29
N HIS A 45 15.36 -16.43 -1.78
CA HIS A 45 14.39 -17.07 -2.68
C HIS A 45 14.04 -16.16 -3.89
N GLY A 46 15.09 -15.65 -4.55
CA GLY A 46 15.03 -14.62 -5.59
C GLY A 46 15.37 -13.22 -5.06
N ILE A 47 15.41 -12.22 -5.94
CA ILE A 47 15.67 -10.83 -5.52
C ILE A 47 14.47 -10.30 -4.75
N ARG A 48 14.71 -9.91 -3.50
CA ARG A 48 13.72 -9.30 -2.61
C ARG A 48 14.24 -7.97 -2.11
N ARG A 49 13.34 -7.03 -1.83
CA ARG A 49 13.69 -5.75 -1.20
C ARG A 49 12.70 -5.43 -0.09
N PRO A 50 13.16 -4.90 1.06
CA PRO A 50 12.28 -4.46 2.12
C PRO A 50 11.70 -3.08 1.80
N TYR A 51 10.43 -2.92 2.17
CA TYR A 51 9.59 -1.78 1.84
C TYR A 51 8.72 -1.37 3.03
N TYR A 52 8.41 -0.07 3.09
CA TYR A 52 7.54 0.54 4.08
C TYR A 52 6.61 1.57 3.43
N VAL A 53 5.39 1.67 3.93
CA VAL A 53 4.51 2.80 3.64
C VAL A 53 3.58 3.08 4.82
N LYS A 54 3.30 4.35 5.06
CA LYS A 54 2.22 4.79 5.94
C LYS A 54 0.91 4.77 5.14
N VAL A 55 -0.12 4.18 5.71
CA VAL A 55 -1.33 3.83 4.94
C VAL A 55 -2.07 5.09 4.47
N GLU A 56 -2.09 6.13 5.29
CA GLU A 56 -2.71 7.41 4.94
C GLU A 56 -2.01 8.06 3.75
N ASP A 57 -0.68 8.04 3.72
CA ASP A 57 0.11 8.61 2.63
C ASP A 57 -0.14 7.85 1.32
N ALA A 58 -0.28 6.51 1.40
CA ALA A 58 -0.64 5.68 0.26
C ALA A 58 -2.06 5.96 -0.25
N LEU A 59 -3.03 6.13 0.66
CA LEU A 59 -4.42 6.44 0.31
C LEU A 59 -4.56 7.83 -0.28
N GLU A 60 -3.86 8.83 0.26
CA GLU A 60 -3.85 10.21 -0.26
C GLU A 60 -3.28 10.24 -1.68
N LYS A 61 -2.15 9.58 -1.91
CA LYS A 61 -1.55 9.47 -3.24
C LYS A 61 -2.52 8.78 -4.22
N MET A 62 -3.09 7.64 -3.82
CA MET A 62 -4.03 6.90 -4.65
C MET A 62 -5.29 7.74 -4.95
N TYR A 63 -5.80 8.50 -3.97
CA TYR A 63 -6.94 9.41 -4.17
C TYR A 63 -6.65 10.47 -5.24
N ASN A 64 -5.47 11.08 -5.17
CA ASN A 64 -5.09 12.22 -6.02
C ASN A 64 -4.66 11.80 -7.43
N GLU A 65 -3.97 10.66 -7.57
CA GLU A 65 -3.31 10.25 -8.82
C GLU A 65 -4.00 9.06 -9.49
N HIS A 66 -4.72 8.22 -8.75
CA HIS A 66 -5.24 6.92 -9.19
C HIS A 66 -6.64 6.63 -8.60
N ARG A 67 -7.59 7.51 -8.90
CA ARG A 67 -8.92 7.53 -8.28
C ARG A 67 -9.70 6.23 -8.41
N ASP A 68 -9.59 5.57 -9.55
CA ASP A 68 -10.19 4.27 -9.86
C ASP A 68 -9.68 3.16 -8.92
N ALA A 69 -8.37 3.11 -8.69
CA ALA A 69 -7.77 2.18 -7.74
C ALA A 69 -8.22 2.50 -6.30
N TRP A 70 -8.30 3.79 -5.95
CA TRP A 70 -8.76 4.23 -4.64
C TRP A 70 -10.19 3.76 -4.34
N GLU A 71 -11.10 3.91 -5.29
CA GLU A 71 -12.50 3.48 -5.15
C GLU A 71 -12.62 1.97 -4.90
N VAL A 72 -11.84 1.17 -5.62
CA VAL A 72 -11.83 -0.30 -5.42
C VAL A 72 -11.20 -0.68 -4.08
N VAL A 73 -10.10 -0.04 -3.68
CA VAL A 73 -9.37 -0.40 -2.46
C VAL A 73 -10.12 0.02 -1.19
N THR A 74 -10.80 1.16 -1.24
CA THR A 74 -11.50 1.75 -0.09
C THR A 74 -13.00 1.49 -0.08
N ASP A 75 -13.56 0.83 -1.11
CA ASP A 75 -15.00 0.70 -1.31
C ASP A 75 -15.67 2.08 -1.35
N CYS A 76 -15.23 2.89 -2.31
CA CYS A 76 -15.65 4.28 -2.49
C CYS A 76 -15.53 5.16 -1.22
N GLY A 77 -14.60 4.83 -0.34
CA GLY A 77 -14.31 5.57 0.89
C GLY A 77 -14.87 4.97 2.18
N GLU A 78 -15.65 3.88 2.13
CA GLU A 78 -16.14 3.19 3.33
C GLU A 78 -14.98 2.78 4.27
N TYR A 79 -13.85 2.40 3.70
CA TYR A 79 -12.65 1.93 4.43
C TYR A 79 -11.50 2.94 4.41
N ASN A 80 -11.79 4.24 4.44
CA ASN A 80 -10.77 5.28 4.50
C ASN A 80 -10.31 5.56 5.95
N LEU A 81 -9.02 5.31 6.24
CA LEU A 81 -8.43 5.55 7.56
C LEU A 81 -8.28 7.05 7.92
N ALA A 82 -8.38 7.97 6.95
CA ALA A 82 -8.20 9.41 7.17
C ALA A 82 -9.22 10.06 8.12
N HIS A 83 -10.33 9.39 8.43
CA HIS A 83 -11.43 9.93 9.24
C HIS A 83 -11.81 9.08 10.46
N THR A 84 -11.00 8.09 10.83
CA THR A 84 -11.26 7.29 12.04
C THR A 84 -10.81 8.06 13.28
N ASN A 85 -11.72 8.84 13.87
CA ASN A 85 -11.61 9.39 15.23
C ASN A 85 -11.91 8.32 16.28
#